data_AF-A0A7K1L4N6-F1
#
_entry.id   AF-A0A7K1L4N6-F1
#
_cell.length_a   1.000
_cell.length_b   1.000
_cell.length_c   1.000
_cell.angle_alpha   90.00
_cell.angle_beta   90.00
_cell.angle_gamma   90.00
#
_symmetry.space_group_name_H-M   'P 1'
#
loop_
_entity.id
_entity.type
_entity.pdbx_description
1 polymer ?
#
loop_
_entity_poly.entity_id
_entity_poly.type
_entity_poly.pdbx_seq_one_letter_code
_entity_poly.pdbx_strand_id
1 'polypeptide(L)'
;MRPESRRRGLALRGINALTRWTHNELGISRIWLEADPDNSPSLSPADRAGYQNEERMPHHCRTWTTSDPDDSIWHDCMIWAHTASALWRC
;
A
#
# COMPACT_ATOMS: atom_id res chain seq x y z
N MET A 1 5.13 -2.12 11.04
CA MET A 1 4.54 -1.71 12.34
C MET A 1 4.72 -2.83 13.36
N ARG A 2 5.19 -2.52 14.57
CA ARG A 2 5.37 -3.54 15.63
C ARG A 2 4.01 -4.08 16.12
N PRO A 3 3.89 -5.38 16.48
CA PRO A 3 2.63 -5.98 16.90
C PRO A 3 1.90 -5.22 18.02
N GLU A 4 2.63 -4.73 19.02
CA GLU A 4 2.14 -3.99 20.19
C GLU A 4 1.51 -2.63 19.84
N SER A 5 1.78 -2.11 18.65
CA SER A 5 1.27 -0.83 18.16
C SER A 5 0.02 -0.99 17.25
N ARG A 6 -0.38 -2.23 16.94
CA ARG A 6 -1.52 -2.51 16.06
C ARG A 6 -2.84 -2.12 16.72
N ARG A 7 -3.90 -1.99 15.90
CA ARG A 7 -5.27 -1.65 16.33
C ARG A 7 -5.43 -0.29 17.04
N ARG A 8 -4.41 0.57 16.99
CA ARG A 8 -4.43 1.95 17.52
C ARG A 8 -4.66 3.01 16.43
N GLY A 9 -5.09 2.59 15.24
CA GLY A 9 -5.30 3.49 14.09
C GLY A 9 -4.02 4.07 13.48
N LEU A 10 -2.84 3.68 13.96
CA LEU A 10 -1.56 4.23 13.52
C LEU A 10 -1.26 3.98 12.04
N ALA A 11 -1.74 2.87 11.47
CA ALA A 11 -1.50 2.52 10.07
C ALA A 11 -2.23 3.51 9.16
N LEU A 12 -3.51 3.75 9.44
CA LEU A 12 -4.32 4.72 8.72
C LEU A 12 -3.79 6.16 8.88
N ARG A 13 -3.35 6.53 10.09
CA ARG A 13 -2.73 7.85 10.29
C ARG A 13 -1.44 8.00 9.50
N GLY A 14 -0.61 6.96 9.50
CA GLY A 14 0.66 6.95 8.77
C GLY A 14 0.47 7.06 7.27
N ILE A 15 -0.41 6.23 6.69
CA ILE A 15 -0.68 6.26 5.25
C ILE A 15 -1.25 7.63 4.85
N ASN A 16 -2.24 8.17 5.57
CA ASN A 16 -2.79 9.50 5.26
C ASN A 16 -1.74 10.61 5.32
N ALA A 17 -0.84 10.57 6.31
CA ALA A 17 0.23 11.55 6.43
C ALA A 17 1.20 11.47 5.25
N LEU A 18 1.61 10.26 4.87
CA LEU A 18 2.50 10.01 3.73
C LEU A 18 1.84 10.40 2.40
N THR A 19 0.59 10.01 2.18
CA THR A 19 -0.18 10.34 0.97
C THR A 19 -0.29 11.86 0.79
N ARG A 20 -0.69 12.57 1.86
CA ARG A 20 -0.78 14.03 1.82
C ARG A 20 0.56 14.70 1.56
N TRP A 21 1.61 14.28 2.27
CA TRP A 21 2.95 14.83 2.07
C TRP A 21 3.46 14.60 0.63
N THR A 22 3.26 13.40 0.10
CA THR A 22 3.70 13.03 -1.24
C THR A 22 2.99 13.85 -2.33
N HIS A 23 1.68 14.05 -2.21
CA HIS A 23 0.95 14.88 -3.17
C HIS A 23 1.26 16.37 -3.00
N ASN A 24 1.29 16.89 -1.78
CA ASN A 24 1.35 18.33 -1.53
C ASN A 24 2.78 18.87 -1.60
N GLU A 25 3.74 18.16 -1.00
CA GLU A 25 5.12 18.64 -0.87
C GLU A 25 6.00 18.15 -2.01
N LEU A 26 5.80 16.92 -2.50
CA LEU A 26 6.57 16.38 -3.61
C LEU A 26 5.91 16.60 -4.98
N GLY A 27 4.62 16.95 -5.02
CA GLY A 27 3.88 17.12 -6.28
C GLY A 27 3.71 15.81 -7.07
N ILE A 28 3.93 14.65 -6.45
CA ILE A 28 3.79 13.35 -7.10
C ILE A 28 2.30 13.09 -7.30
N SER A 29 1.88 12.83 -8.54
CA SER A 29 0.45 12.71 -8.87
C SER A 29 -0.16 11.37 -8.47
N ARG A 30 0.65 10.32 -8.30
CA ARG A 30 0.16 8.96 -8.07
C ARG A 30 1.07 8.20 -7.12
N ILE A 31 0.45 7.52 -6.18
CA ILE A 31 1.09 6.63 -5.21
C ILE A 31 0.43 5.27 -5.36
N TRP A 32 1.21 4.20 -5.43
CA TRP A 32 0.67 2.86 -5.32
C TRP A 32 1.27 2.10 -4.15
N LEU A 33 0.55 1.09 -3.70
CA LEU A 33 1.02 0.10 -2.75
C LEU A 33 0.59 -1.29 -3.20
N GLU A 34 1.37 -2.27 -2.77
CA GLU A 34 1.16 -3.68 -3.05
C GLU A 34 0.81 -4.37 -1.74
N ALA A 35 -0.23 -5.19 -1.76
CA ALA A 35 -0.65 -5.95 -0.58
C ALA A 35 -1.02 -7.37 -0.99
N ASP A 36 -0.56 -8.35 -0.22
CA ASP A 36 -1.04 -9.73 -0.32
C ASP A 36 -2.58 -9.75 -0.19
N PRO A 37 -3.32 -10.42 -1.10
CA PRO A 37 -4.78 -10.54 -1.06
C PRO A 37 -5.34 -11.05 0.27
N ASP A 38 -4.60 -11.89 0.98
CA ASP A 38 -5.02 -12.48 2.26
C ASP A 38 -4.63 -11.60 3.47
N ASN A 39 -3.93 -10.48 3.23
CA ASN A 39 -3.51 -9.55 4.28
C ASN A 39 -4.57 -8.47 4.57
N SER A 40 -5.77 -8.91 4.98
CA SER A 40 -6.89 -8.04 5.38
C SER A 40 -6.50 -6.88 6.34
N PRO A 41 -5.59 -7.07 7.33
CA PRO A 41 -5.13 -5.97 8.18
C PRO A 41 -4.44 -4.81 7.44
N SER A 42 -3.80 -5.07 6.30
CA SER A 42 -3.13 -4.06 5.46
C SER A 42 -4.08 -3.48 4.40
N LEU A 43 -5.04 -4.27 3.92
CA LEU A 43 -6.04 -3.84 2.94
C LEU A 43 -7.00 -2.78 3.52
N SER A 44 -7.47 -2.99 4.75
CA SER A 44 -8.48 -2.08 5.35
C SER A 44 -7.99 -0.63 5.51
N PRO A 45 -6.76 -0.34 5.98
CA PRO A 45 -6.24 1.03 5.99
C PRO A 45 -6.07 1.68 4.62
N ALA A 46 -5.73 0.91 3.56
CA ALA A 46 -5.57 1.44 2.21
C ALA A 46 -6.91 1.93 1.65
N ASP A 47 -7.93 1.08 1.72
CA ASP A 47 -9.31 1.42 1.34
C ASP A 47 -9.82 2.67 2.10
N ARG A 48 -9.66 2.67 3.44
CA ARG A 48 -10.05 3.81 4.28
C ARG A 48 -9.26 5.09 4.04
N ALA A 49 -8.08 4.99 3.43
CA ALA A 49 -7.26 6.14 3.04
C ALA A 49 -7.62 6.67 1.64
N GLY A 50 -8.63 6.08 0.97
CA GLY A 50 -9.09 6.50 -0.35
C GLY A 50 -8.31 5.90 -1.51
N TYR A 51 -7.41 4.94 -1.25
CA TYR A 51 -6.78 4.18 -2.33
C TYR A 51 -7.84 3.32 -3.02
N GLN A 52 -7.76 3.25 -4.34
CA GLN A 52 -8.62 2.41 -5.16
C GLN A 52 -7.88 1.11 -5.50
N ASN A 53 -8.59 -0.01 -5.42
CA ASN A 53 -8.10 -1.28 -5.92
C ASN A 53 -8.17 -1.27 -7.45
N GLU A 54 -7.03 -1.44 -8.12
CA GLU A 54 -6.98 -1.37 -9.58
C GLU A 54 -6.76 -2.73 -10.23
N GLU A 55 -5.91 -3.57 -9.63
CA GLU A 55 -5.51 -4.82 -10.24
C GLU A 55 -5.15 -5.86 -9.18
N ARG A 56 -5.37 -7.13 -9.50
CA ARG A 56 -4.71 -8.26 -8.84
C ARG A 56 -3.63 -8.78 -9.79
N MET A 57 -2.37 -8.54 -9.46
CA MET A 57 -1.24 -9.06 -10.23
C MET A 57 -0.87 -10.46 -9.74
N PRO A 58 -0.96 -11.50 -10.59
CA PRO A 58 -0.56 -12.84 -10.21
C PRO A 58 0.97 -12.97 -10.13
N HIS A 59 1.48 -13.75 -9.19
CA HIS A 59 2.91 -14.09 -9.08
C HIS A 59 3.84 -12.85 -9.10
N HIS A 60 3.44 -11.76 -8.44
CA HIS A 60 4.12 -10.45 -8.54
C HIS A 60 5.22 -10.28 -7.49
N CYS A 61 4.91 -10.65 -6.25
CA CYS A 61 5.74 -10.35 -5.10
C CYS A 61 6.49 -11.60 -4.65
N ARG A 62 7.81 -11.51 -4.51
CA ARG A 62 8.64 -12.58 -3.93
C ARG A 62 8.54 -12.53 -2.40
N THR A 63 8.15 -13.65 -1.79
CA THR A 63 8.26 -13.84 -0.34
C THR A 63 9.71 -14.15 -0.01
N TRP A 64 10.35 -13.27 0.76
CA TRP A 64 11.74 -13.46 1.21
C TRP A 64 11.82 -14.33 2.48
N THR A 65 11.27 -15.54 2.42
CA THR A 65 11.31 -16.52 3.52
C THR A 65 12.58 -17.36 3.54
N THR A 66 13.27 -17.46 2.41
CA THR A 66 14.48 -18.28 2.23
C THR A 66 15.59 -17.46 1.58
N SER A 67 16.85 -17.79 1.88
CA SER A 67 18.02 -17.16 1.25
C SER A 67 18.31 -17.73 -0.14
N ASP A 68 17.79 -18.92 -0.45
CA ASP A 68 17.91 -19.56 -1.76
C ASP A 68 16.88 -18.96 -2.74
N PRO A 69 17.31 -18.36 -3.87
CA PRO A 69 16.41 -17.87 -4.91
C PRO A 69 15.50 -18.94 -5.51
N ASP A 70 15.91 -20.20 -5.58
CA ASP A 70 15.14 -21.25 -6.22
C ASP A 70 13.98 -21.76 -5.34
N ASP A 71 14.08 -21.56 -4.02
CA ASP A 71 13.01 -21.87 -3.04
C ASP A 71 12.04 -20.69 -2.83
N SER A 72 12.07 -19.70 -3.72
CA SER A 72 11.27 -18.49 -3.56
C SER A 72 9.78 -18.76 -3.76
N ILE A 73 8.99 -18.48 -2.73
CA ILE A 73 7.52 -18.48 -2.84
C ILE A 73 7.09 -17.12 -3.37
N TRP A 74 6.48 -17.10 -4.54
CA TRP A 74 5.86 -15.90 -5.11
C TRP A 74 4.39 -15.87 -4.75
N HIS A 75 3.87 -14.68 -4.49
CA HIS A 75 2.46 -14.48 -4.20
C HIS A 75 1.84 -13.41 -5.10
N ASP A 76 0.54 -13.53 -5.26
CA ASP A 76 -0.27 -12.50 -5.90
C ASP A 76 -0.24 -11.22 -5.06
N CYS A 77 -0.39 -10.08 -5.71
CA CYS A 77 -0.48 -8.79 -5.03
C CYS A 77 -1.70 -8.02 -5.55
N MET A 78 -2.48 -7.49 -4.63
CA MET A 78 -3.47 -6.46 -4.92
C MET A 78 -2.74 -5.13 -5.05
N ILE A 79 -2.93 -4.46 -6.19
CA ILE A 79 -2.41 -3.12 -6.46
C ILE A 79 -3.47 -2.10 -6.09
N TRP A 80 -3.09 -1.22 -5.16
CA TRP A 80 -3.94 -0.13 -4.71
C TRP A 80 -3.28 1.19 -5.06
N ALA A 81 -4.04 2.12 -5.63
CA ALA A 81 -3.51 3.41 -6.03
C ALA A 81 -4.31 4.59 -5.47
N HIS A 82 -3.59 5.64 -5.10
CA HIS A 82 -4.15 6.93 -4.76
C HIS A 82 -3.60 7.96 -5.74
N THR A 83 -4.51 8.63 -6.44
CA THR A 83 -4.17 9.67 -7.42
C THR A 83 -4.60 11.01 -6.86
N ALA A 84 -3.71 12.01 -6.91
CA ALA A 84 -4.08 13.37 -6.57
C ALA A 84 -5.24 13.82 -7.45
N SER A 85 -6.30 14.36 -6.85
CA SER A 85 -7.34 15.00 -7.64
C SER A 85 -6.72 16.16 -8.42
N ALA A 86 -7.03 16.28 -9.71
CA ALA A 86 -6.51 17.35 -10.57
C ALA A 86 -7.02 18.75 -10.21
N LEU A 87 -7.80 18.87 -9.15
CA LEU A 87 -8.26 20.15 -8.63
C LEU A 87 -7.11 20.78 -7.83
N TRP A 88 -6.98 22.11 -7.91
CA TRP A 88 -5.96 22.94 -7.22
C TRP A 88 -4.54 22.90 -7.82
N ARG A 89 -4.40 23.55 -8.98
CA ARG A 89 -3.29 24.49 -9.17
C ARG A 89 -3.82 25.87 -8.79
N CYS A 90 -3.22 26.50 -7.77
CA CYS A 90 -3.44 27.91 -7.49
C CYS A 90 -2.96 28.77 -8.66
#